data_AF-W0JRU1-F1
#
_entry.id   AF-W0JRU1-F1
#
_cell.length_a   1.000
_cell.length_b   1.000
_cell.length_c   1.000
_cell.angle_alpha   90.00
_cell.angle_beta   90.00
_cell.angle_gamma   90.00
#
_symmetry.space_group_name_H-M   'P 1'
#
loop_
_entity.id
_entity.type
_entity.pdbx_description
1 polymer ?
#
loop_
_entity_poly.entity_id
_entity_poly.type
_entity_poly.pdbx_seq_one_letter_code
_entity_poly.pdbx_strand_id
1 'polypeptide(L)' 'MKYEVFARINQGDDTIHVGTVTAQSDRLARMYAYNTFDEEDWNYLAVVREENLLEVSGDQPKREVAAGE' A
#
# COMPACT_ATOMS: atom_id res chain seq x y z
N MET A 1 3.90 13.44 -5.95
CA MET A 1 2.83 12.50 -5.50
C MET A 1 3.41 11.67 -4.38
N LYS A 2 2.63 11.45 -3.31
CA LYS A 2 3.04 10.64 -2.16
C LYS A 2 2.61 9.18 -2.39
N TYR A 3 3.49 8.27 -2.01
CA TYR A 3 3.27 6.84 -2.07
C TYR A 3 3.54 6.24 -0.71
N GLU A 4 2.68 5.32 -0.30
CA GLU A 4 2.87 4.44 0.84
C GLU A 4 3.63 3.20 0.37
N VAL A 5 4.57 2.73 1.17
CA VAL A 5 5.45 1.60 0.87
C VAL A 5 5.12 0.44 1.80
N PHE A 6 4.92 -0.73 1.21
CA PHE A 6 4.60 -1.96 1.92
C PHE A 6 5.62 -3.05 1.60
N ALA A 7 5.96 -3.86 2.60
CA ALA A 7 6.87 -4.99 2.43
C ALA A 7 6.45 -6.19 3.28
N ARG A 8 7.02 -7.36 2.98
CA ARG A 8 7.01 -8.54 3.86
C ARG A 8 8.25 -9.39 3.63
N ILE A 9 8.73 -10.02 4.69
CA ILE A 9 9.97 -10.81 4.67
C ILE A 9 9.72 -12.11 3.91
N ASN A 10 8.75 -12.93 4.34
CA ASN A 10 8.46 -14.22 3.71
C ASN A 10 7.08 -14.26 3.07
N GLN A 11 6.88 -15.26 2.22
CA GLN A 11 5.55 -15.58 1.70
C GLN A 11 4.66 -16.11 2.84
N GLY A 12 3.50 -15.49 3.02
CA GLY A 12 2.56 -15.84 4.10
C GLY A 12 2.64 -14.91 5.31
N ASP A 13 3.71 -14.12 5.43
CA ASP A 13 3.79 -13.06 6.44
C ASP A 13 2.83 -11.90 6.11
N ASP A 14 2.50 -11.15 7.15
CA ASP A 14 1.73 -9.92 7.03
C ASP A 14 2.48 -8.91 6.15
N THR A 15 1.72 -8.25 5.28
CA THR A 15 2.23 -7.11 4.52
C THR A 15 2.17 -5.88 5.40
N ILE A 16 3.33 -5.38 5.80
CA ILE A 16 3.46 -4.25 6.73
C ILE A 16 3.74 -2.96 5.97
N HIS A 17 3.28 -1.85 6.52
CA HIS A 17 3.65 -0.52 6.06
C HIS A 17 5.05 -0.18 6.59
N VAL A 18 5.99 0.12 5.68
CA VAL A 18 7.40 0.36 6.03
C VAL A 18 7.85 1.81 5.86
N GLY A 19 7.03 2.65 5.21
CA GLY A 19 7.34 4.07 5.07
C GLY A 19 6.69 4.70 3.84
N THR A 20 7.13 5.91 3.50
CA THR A 20 6.57 6.66 2.36
C THR A 20 7.66 7.20 1.45
N VAL A 21 7.33 7.41 0.18
CA VAL A 21 8.21 8.09 -0.79
C VAL A 21 7.44 9.15 -1.56
N THR A 22 8.14 10.23 -1.93
CA THR A 22 7.59 11.25 -2.83
C THR A 22 8.25 11.13 -4.20
N ALA A 23 7.44 10.97 -5.25
CA ALA A 23 7.93 10.79 -6.61
C ALA A 23 7.04 11.49 -7.65
N GLN A 24 7.61 11.71 -8.84
CA GLN A 24 6.92 12.32 -9.98
C GLN A 24 6.24 11.29 -10.90
N SER A 25 6.47 9.99 -10.69
CA SER A 25 5.83 8.91 -11.44
C SER A 25 5.88 7.59 -10.68
N ASP A 26 5.03 6.62 -11.05
CA ASP A 26 5.03 5.27 -10.46
C ASP A 26 6.39 4.56 -10.65
N ARG A 27 7.05 4.82 -11.78
CA ARG A 27 8.38 4.25 -12.08
C ARG A 27 9.43 4.79 -11.10
N LEU A 28 9.43 6.11 -10.87
CA LEU A 28 10.35 6.72 -9.89
C LEU A 28 10.03 6.26 -8.46
N ALA A 29 8.74 6.14 -8.11
CA ALA A 29 8.32 5.65 -6.80
C ALA A 29 8.87 4.25 -6.50
N ARG A 30 8.78 3.32 -7.46
CA ARG A 30 9.35 1.96 -7.31
C ARG A 30 10.86 1.98 -7.14
N MET A 31 11.58 2.79 -7.92
CA MET A 31 13.05 2.90 -7.80
C MET A 31 13.46 3.52 -6.45
N TYR A 32 12.75 4.55 -5.99
CA TYR A 32 13.03 5.17 -4.70
C TYR A 32 12.71 4.23 -3.54
N ALA A 33 11.59 3.51 -3.59
CA ALA A 33 11.24 2.53 -2.58
C ALA A 33 12.28 1.41 -2.51
N TYR A 34 12.71 0.88 -3.66
CA TYR A 34 13.78 -0.12 -3.71
C TYR A 34 15.06 0.42 -3.05
N ASN A 35 15.59 1.57 -3.51
CA ASN A 35 16.85 2.11 -2.98
C ASN A 35 16.80 2.59 -1.52
N THR A 36 15.60 2.80 -0.95
CA THR A 36 15.44 3.32 0.42
C THR A 36 15.14 2.20 1.42
N PHE A 37 14.47 1.13 0.98
CA PHE A 37 13.97 0.09 1.86
C PHE A 37 14.51 -1.30 1.53
N ASP A 38 15.45 -1.48 0.60
CA ASP A 38 16.02 -2.80 0.26
C ASP A 38 17.03 -3.37 1.26
N GLU A 39 17.15 -2.78 2.46
CA GLU A 39 18.14 -3.18 3.48
C GLU A 39 17.83 -4.55 4.12
N GLU A 40 16.61 -5.06 3.97
CA GLU A 40 16.20 -6.38 4.48
C GLU A 40 15.93 -7.35 3.31
N ASP A 41 15.93 -8.66 3.60
CA ASP A 41 15.64 -9.74 2.63
C ASP A 41 14.15 -9.83 2.27
N TRP A 42 13.56 -8.74 1.78
CA TRP A 42 12.15 -8.67 1.42
C TRP A 42 11.81 -9.62 0.27
N ASN A 43 10.92 -10.58 0.50
CA ASN A 43 10.30 -11.35 -0.59
C ASN A 43 9.30 -10.52 -1.42
N TYR A 44 8.81 -9.40 -0.87
CA TYR A 44 7.85 -8.53 -1.52
C TYR A 44 8.04 -7.08 -1.08
N LEU A 45 8.04 -6.17 -2.06
CA LEU A 45 8.08 -4.72 -1.87
C LEU A 45 7.12 -4.06 -2.88
N ALA A 46 6.23 -3.19 -2.39
CA ALA A 46 5.23 -2.53 -3.21
C ALA A 46 5.03 -1.07 -2.81
N VAL A 47 4.54 -0.28 -3.77
CA VAL A 47 4.16 1.11 -3.57
C VAL A 47 2.71 1.31 -3.97
N VAL A 48 1.97 2.09 -3.19
CA VAL A 48 0.59 2.49 -3.46
C VAL A 48 0.50 4.01 -3.40
N ARG A 49 -0.16 4.63 -4.37
CA ARG A 49 -0.42 6.08 -4.32
C ARG A 49 -1.28 6.40 -3.10
N GLU A 50 -0.95 7.45 -2.36
CA GLU A 50 -1.75 7.87 -1.20
C GLU A 50 -3.22 8.11 -1.57
N GLU A 51 -3.48 8.65 -2.77
CA GLU A 51 -4.83 8.90 -3.29
C GLU A 51 -5.68 7.64 -3.52
N ASN A 52 -5.05 6.45 -3.52
CA ASN A 52 -5.74 5.17 -3.66
C ASN A 52 -6.09 4.54 -2.30
N LEU A 53 -5.62 5.10 -1.18
CA LEU A 53 -6.02 4.63 0.14
C LEU A 53 -7.46 5.03 0.43
N LEU A 54 -8.29 4.03 0.71
CA LEU A 54 -9.67 4.22 1.12
C LEU A 54 -9.74 4.10 2.65
N GLU A 55 -9.90 5.24 3.32
CA GLU A 55 -10.09 5.26 4.76
C GLU A 55 -11.45 4.65 5.13
N VAL A 56 -11.43 3.70 6.07
CA VAL A 56 -12.67 3.21 6.70
C VAL A 56 -13.00 4.17 7.83
N SER A 57 -13.81 5.18 7.55
CA SER A 57 -14.36 6.05 8.58
C SER A 57 -15.34 5.25 9.45
N GLY A 58 -15.47 5.63 10.74
CA GLY A 58 -16.30 4.91 11.72
C GLY A 58 -17.80 4.92 11.45
N ASP A 59 -18.24 5.50 10.33
CA ASP A 59 -19.63 5.41 9.89
C ASP A 59 -19.85 4.03 9.27
N GLN A 60 -20.69 3.21 9.89
CA GLN A 60 -20.94 1.87 9.37
C GLN A 60 -21.46 1.96 7.93
N PRO A 61 -20.84 1.25 6.96
CA PRO A 61 -21.35 1.25 5.61
C PRO A 61 -22.80 0.75 5.64
N LYS A 62 -23.73 1.62 5.19
CA LYS A 62 -25.15 1.27 5.13
C LYS A 62 -25.28 0.02 4.27
N ARG A 63 -25.66 -1.10 4.90
CA ARG A 63 -25.97 -2.34 4.20
C ARG A 63 -27.26 -2.14 3.40
N GLU A 64 -27.14 -1.67 2.16
CA GLU A 64 -28.23 -1.79 1.20
C GLU A 64 -28.21 -3.23 0.66
N VAL A 65 -28.97 -4.10 1.33
CA VAL A 65 -29.29 -5.42 0.77
C VAL A 65 -30.37 -5.21 -0.28
N ALA A 66 -29.99 -5.26 -1.56
CA ALA A 66 -30.97 -5.45 -2.62
C ALA A 66 -31.49 -6.88 -2.51
N ALA A 67 -32.59 -7.05 -1.78
CA ALA A 67 -33.40 -8.25 -1.86
C ALA A 67 -34.01 -8.28 -3.27
N GLY A 68 -33.36 -9.00 -4.18
CA GLY A 68 -33.96 -9.36 -5.46
C GLY A 68 -35.11 -10.33 -5.20
N GLU A 69 -36.30 -9.93 -5.66
CA GLU A 69 -37.53 -10.72 -5.73
C GLU A 69 -37.48 -11.74 -6.87
#